data_AF-A0A2D5Z7P6-F1
#
_entry.id   AF-A0A2D5Z7P6-F1
#
_cell.length_a   1.000
_cell.length_b   1.000
_cell.length_c   1.000
_cell.angle_alpha   90.00
_cell.angle_beta   90.00
_cell.angle_gamma   90.00
#
_symmetry.space_group_name_H-M   'P 1'
#
loop_
_entity.id
_entity.type
_entity.pdbx_description
1 polymer ?
#
loop_
_entity_poly.entity_id
_entity_poly.type
_entity_poly.pdbx_seq_one_letter_code
_entity_poly.pdbx_strand_id
1 'polypeptide(L)'
;MGPAEEDVMRFSGERWNSARVLEKVRGQAVSDLELFDTAVDDELLTTISREGALKSLHLSSDIVTDDGVIAIVEQCALRSLLLSGVPNVSDRAMGFIARCATLCELYLEGTTVSDGSIGKVSQLPELWSLNISDTGVTDVGISRIASRTIGLLSFEHCRIEGTGISTWRIGEKMSIYGEGSRLTDEGFAVACASFTRMWNVIVSNTDVGDEGIKALAGQSPTMLRIDGTRVTKNGVRWIVEHLPVEELQVNSAQMTEPEAEAYPKPRTLTIYVVD
;
A
#
# COMPACT_ATOMS: atom_id res chain seq x y z
N MET A 1 -19.42 -13.22 18.34
CA MET A 1 -18.46 -12.65 19.31
C MET A 1 -17.30 -12.15 18.48
N GLY A 2 -17.16 -10.83 18.31
CA GLY A 2 -15.93 -10.26 17.76
C GLY A 2 -14.77 -10.49 18.75
N PRO A 3 -13.51 -10.51 18.30
CA PRO A 3 -12.38 -10.54 19.21
C PRO A 3 -12.45 -9.32 20.14
N ALA A 4 -12.18 -9.53 21.42
CA ALA A 4 -12.20 -8.50 22.45
C ALA A 4 -11.19 -7.38 22.10
N GLU A 5 -11.56 -6.12 22.33
CA GLU A 5 -10.73 -4.92 22.13
C GLU A 5 -9.51 -4.83 23.09
N GLU A 6 -9.11 -5.92 23.77
CA GLU A 6 -8.29 -5.87 24.99
C GLU A 6 -6.76 -5.95 24.78
N ASP A 7 -6.25 -6.24 23.58
CA ASP A 7 -4.81 -6.50 23.36
C ASP A 7 -4.12 -5.45 22.45
N VAL A 8 -4.79 -4.33 22.15
CA VAL A 8 -4.27 -3.23 21.30
C VAL A 8 -3.74 -2.07 22.14
N MET A 9 -2.49 -1.67 21.93
CA MET A 9 -1.91 -0.47 22.55
C MET A 9 -1.44 0.54 21.51
N ARG A 10 -1.84 1.81 21.70
CA ARG A 10 -1.54 2.90 20.79
C ARG A 10 -0.79 4.02 21.48
N PHE A 11 0.32 4.44 20.89
CA PHE A 11 1.13 5.55 21.36
C PHE A 11 1.41 6.49 20.19
N SER A 12 1.24 7.80 20.43
CA SER A 12 1.44 8.81 19.39
C SER A 12 2.13 10.06 19.94
N GLY A 13 3.13 10.52 19.19
CA GLY A 13 3.94 11.71 19.43
C GLY A 13 5.23 11.44 20.20
N GLU A 14 6.23 12.29 19.95
CA GLU A 14 7.62 12.15 20.43
C GLU A 14 7.77 12.02 21.95
N ARG A 15 6.74 12.42 22.71
CA ARG A 15 6.70 12.23 24.16
C ARG A 15 6.78 10.75 24.56
N TRP A 16 6.43 9.83 23.66
CA TRP A 16 6.53 8.39 23.88
C TRP A 16 7.90 7.91 23.40
N ASN A 17 8.82 7.76 24.36
CA ASN A 17 10.10 7.10 24.14
C ASN A 17 10.05 5.65 24.64
N SER A 18 11.09 4.89 24.35
CA SER A 18 11.22 3.48 24.74
C SER A 18 10.91 3.21 26.21
N ALA A 19 11.41 4.04 27.13
CA ALA A 19 11.15 3.88 28.56
C ALA A 19 9.65 4.03 28.91
N ARG A 20 8.99 5.08 28.40
CA ARG A 20 7.57 5.34 28.66
C ARG A 20 6.64 4.32 28.04
N VAL A 21 6.95 3.85 26.83
CA VAL A 21 6.19 2.77 26.21
C VAL A 21 6.39 1.48 27.01
N LEU A 22 7.62 1.15 27.39
CA LEU A 22 7.93 -0.05 28.17
C LEU A 22 7.18 -0.10 29.50
N GLU A 23 7.07 1.03 30.20
CA GLU A 23 6.28 1.14 31.44
C GLU A 23 4.80 0.78 31.24
N LYS A 24 4.24 1.02 30.04
CA LYS A 24 2.83 0.75 29.73
C LYS A 24 2.60 -0.66 29.23
N VAL A 25 3.51 -1.21 28.43
CA VAL A 25 3.36 -2.56 27.86
C VAL A 25 3.80 -3.66 28.82
N ARG A 26 4.65 -3.36 29.81
CA ARG A 26 5.17 -4.38 30.73
C ARG A 26 4.05 -5.05 31.53
N GLY A 27 4.01 -6.38 31.47
CA GLY A 27 3.04 -7.20 32.19
C GLY A 27 1.64 -7.19 31.57
N GLN A 28 1.50 -6.67 30.35
CA GLN A 28 0.26 -6.65 29.59
C GLN A 28 0.34 -7.69 28.46
N ALA A 29 -0.80 -8.29 28.11
CA ALA A 29 -0.91 -9.09 26.91
C ALA A 29 -1.10 -8.13 25.72
N VAL A 30 -0.02 -7.77 25.04
CA VAL A 30 -0.09 -6.90 23.85
C VAL A 30 0.05 -7.77 22.61
N SER A 31 -1.01 -7.86 21.81
CA SER A 31 -0.98 -8.50 20.49
C SER A 31 -0.84 -7.50 19.35
N ASP A 32 -1.27 -6.26 19.56
CA ASP A 32 -1.26 -5.22 18.54
C ASP A 32 -0.64 -3.96 19.13
N LEU A 33 0.44 -3.48 18.53
CA LEU A 33 1.16 -2.31 19.01
C LEU A 33 1.26 -1.27 17.89
N GLU A 34 0.78 -0.07 18.16
CA GLU A 34 0.84 1.05 17.23
C GLU A 34 1.66 2.19 17.84
N LEU A 35 2.71 2.61 17.12
CA LEU A 35 3.73 3.56 17.52
C LEU A 35 3.86 4.63 16.44
N PHE A 36 3.13 5.74 16.58
CA PHE A 36 3.09 6.83 15.60
C PHE A 36 3.94 8.02 16.02
N ASP A 37 4.91 8.41 15.21
CA ASP A 37 5.76 9.58 15.45
C ASP A 37 6.36 9.56 16.87
N THR A 38 6.85 8.37 17.27
CA THR A 38 7.38 8.11 18.61
C THR A 38 8.90 8.05 18.61
N ALA A 39 9.52 8.42 19.74
CA ALA A 39 10.97 8.37 19.92
C ALA A 39 11.41 6.99 20.47
N VAL A 40 10.90 5.91 19.88
CA VAL A 40 11.22 4.52 20.24
C VAL A 40 12.41 4.02 19.44
N ASP A 41 13.15 3.08 20.00
CA ASP A 41 14.37 2.50 19.41
C ASP A 41 14.32 0.96 19.36
N ASP A 42 15.38 0.37 18.80
CA ASP A 42 15.53 -1.08 18.65
C ASP A 42 15.55 -1.82 19.99
N GLU A 43 15.95 -1.17 21.09
CA GLU A 43 15.97 -1.78 22.42
C GLU A 43 14.55 -2.07 22.93
N LEU A 44 13.61 -1.14 22.67
CA LEU A 44 12.20 -1.37 22.95
C LEU A 44 11.68 -2.57 22.16
N LEU A 45 11.87 -2.58 20.83
CA LEU A 45 11.37 -3.65 19.97
C LEU A 45 11.96 -5.00 20.36
N THR A 46 13.26 -5.05 20.63
CA THR A 46 13.94 -6.23 21.15
C THR A 46 13.31 -6.70 22.46
N THR A 47 12.99 -5.78 23.37
CA THR A 47 12.40 -6.13 24.66
C THR A 47 10.99 -6.69 24.51
N ILE A 48 10.15 -6.08 23.68
CA ILE A 48 8.78 -6.52 23.43
C ILE A 48 8.76 -7.85 22.68
N SER A 49 9.71 -8.09 21.76
CA SER A 49 9.79 -9.33 20.99
C SER A 49 9.92 -10.60 21.87
N ARG A 50 10.51 -10.49 23.07
CA ARG A 50 10.76 -11.63 23.96
C ARG A 50 9.49 -12.27 24.51
N GLU A 51 8.39 -11.52 24.59
CA GLU A 51 7.10 -12.06 25.00
C GLU A 51 6.44 -12.87 23.88
N GLY A 52 6.85 -12.68 22.61
CA GLY A 52 6.42 -13.47 21.47
C GLY A 52 4.93 -13.35 21.09
N ALA A 53 4.20 -12.45 21.73
CA ALA A 53 2.73 -12.37 21.63
C ALA A 53 2.22 -11.46 20.50
N LEU A 54 3.08 -10.58 19.95
CA LEU A 54 2.67 -9.63 18.91
C LEU A 54 2.22 -10.36 17.63
N LYS A 55 1.11 -9.86 17.09
CA LYS A 55 0.51 -10.23 15.81
C LYS A 55 0.50 -9.03 14.86
N SER A 56 0.43 -7.80 15.38
CA SER A 56 0.47 -6.58 14.58
C SER A 56 1.44 -5.57 15.16
N LEU A 57 2.27 -4.99 14.31
CA LEU A 57 3.11 -3.85 14.63
C LEU A 57 2.90 -2.77 13.58
N HIS A 58 2.45 -1.59 14.01
CA HIS A 58 2.48 -0.36 13.22
C HIS A 58 3.51 0.58 13.82
N LEU A 59 4.48 0.99 13.01
CA LEU A 59 5.60 1.82 13.42
C LEU A 59 5.85 2.96 12.43
N SER A 60 5.85 4.19 12.95
CA SER A 60 6.49 5.37 12.39
C SER A 60 7.62 5.81 13.32
N SER A 61 8.85 5.84 12.79
CA SER A 61 10.06 6.17 13.56
C SER A 61 11.24 6.48 12.64
N ASP A 62 11.98 7.53 12.94
CA ASP A 62 13.26 7.85 12.30
C ASP A 62 14.48 7.22 13.00
N ILE A 63 14.26 6.49 14.10
CA ILE A 63 15.31 5.91 14.96
C ILE A 63 15.44 4.40 14.74
N VAL A 64 14.31 3.67 14.65
CA VAL A 64 14.30 2.21 14.50
C VAL A 64 15.05 1.78 13.24
N THR A 65 15.85 0.72 13.36
CA THR A 65 16.64 0.15 12.27
C THR A 65 16.19 -1.27 11.93
N ASP A 66 16.87 -1.87 10.95
CA ASP A 66 16.79 -3.30 10.67
C ASP A 66 16.84 -4.18 11.92
N ASP A 67 17.69 -3.88 12.91
CA ASP A 67 17.87 -4.77 14.08
C ASP A 67 16.61 -4.88 14.93
N GLY A 68 15.90 -3.76 15.17
CA GLY A 68 14.65 -3.76 15.90
C GLY A 68 13.55 -4.53 15.18
N VAL A 69 13.42 -4.35 13.87
CA VAL A 69 12.44 -5.08 13.04
C VAL A 69 12.77 -6.57 12.99
N ILE A 70 14.05 -6.94 12.82
CA ILE A 70 14.51 -8.33 12.82
C ILE A 70 14.17 -9.02 14.14
N ALA A 71 14.41 -8.37 15.28
CA ALA A 71 14.09 -8.93 16.59
C ALA A 71 12.61 -9.30 16.71
N ILE A 72 11.72 -8.45 16.21
CA ILE A 72 10.27 -8.70 16.22
C ILE A 72 9.92 -9.88 15.30
N VAL A 73 10.30 -9.85 14.03
CA VAL A 73 9.87 -10.88 13.06
C VAL A 73 10.49 -12.27 13.31
N GLU A 74 11.59 -12.36 14.06
CA GLU A 74 12.17 -13.64 14.45
C GLU A 74 11.48 -14.29 15.66
N GLN A 75 10.87 -13.50 16.54
CA GLN A 75 10.25 -13.99 17.77
C GLN A 75 8.71 -13.99 17.73
N CYS A 76 8.12 -13.19 16.86
CA CYS A 76 6.67 -12.98 16.78
C CYS A 76 6.12 -13.51 15.46
N ALA A 77 5.01 -14.24 15.52
CA ALA A 77 4.27 -14.70 14.36
C ALA A 77 3.32 -13.59 13.85
N LEU A 78 3.89 -12.53 13.28
CA LEU A 78 3.12 -11.37 12.81
C LEU A 78 2.17 -11.74 11.67
N ARG A 79 0.98 -11.13 11.71
CA ARG A 79 0.01 -11.01 10.62
C ARG A 79 0.18 -9.69 9.87
N SER A 80 0.53 -8.62 10.57
CA SER A 80 0.64 -7.29 9.99
C SER A 80 1.93 -6.60 10.46
N LEU A 81 2.74 -6.15 9.52
CA LEU A 81 3.93 -5.32 9.77
C LEU A 81 3.81 -4.06 8.94
N LEU A 82 3.42 -2.96 9.58
CA LEU A 82 3.20 -1.67 8.94
C LEU A 82 4.32 -0.72 9.33
N LEU A 83 5.23 -0.49 8.38
CA LEU A 83 6.33 0.43 8.54
C LEU A 83 6.08 1.64 7.66
N SER A 84 6.01 2.82 8.27
CA SER A 84 5.83 4.10 7.57
C SER A 84 6.90 5.08 8.02
N GLY A 85 7.67 5.62 7.07
CA GLY A 85 8.68 6.63 7.36
C GLY A 85 9.84 6.11 8.24
N VAL A 86 10.28 4.87 8.02
CA VAL A 86 11.39 4.22 8.75
C VAL A 86 12.64 4.05 7.87
N PRO A 87 13.40 5.13 7.61
CA PRO A 87 14.45 5.14 6.59
C PRO A 87 15.63 4.19 6.89
N ASN A 88 15.81 3.78 8.15
CA ASN A 88 16.92 2.89 8.54
C ASN A 88 16.59 1.40 8.42
N VAL A 89 15.41 1.06 7.88
CA VAL A 89 15.04 -0.30 7.48
C VAL A 89 15.38 -0.49 6.00
N SER A 90 16.10 -1.56 5.68
CA SER A 90 16.76 -1.79 4.40
C SER A 90 16.54 -3.22 3.87
N ASP A 91 17.20 -3.53 2.75
CA ASP A 91 17.27 -4.88 2.16
C ASP A 91 17.74 -5.97 3.16
N ARG A 92 18.45 -5.60 4.22
CA ARG A 92 18.90 -6.55 5.25
C ARG A 92 17.71 -7.14 6.02
N ALA A 93 16.78 -6.30 6.51
CA ALA A 93 15.60 -6.79 7.23
C ALA A 93 14.71 -7.67 6.35
N MET A 94 14.63 -7.41 5.05
CA MET A 94 13.81 -8.21 4.12
C MET A 94 14.19 -9.69 4.08
N GLY A 95 15.45 -10.05 4.36
CA GLY A 95 15.87 -11.45 4.52
C GLY A 95 15.18 -12.18 5.66
N PHE A 96 14.80 -11.46 6.72
CA PHE A 96 14.16 -11.98 7.91
C PHE A 96 12.65 -11.83 7.86
N ILE A 97 12.14 -10.69 7.39
CA ILE A 97 10.70 -10.45 7.16
C ILE A 97 10.12 -11.57 6.30
N ALA A 98 10.81 -11.96 5.22
CA ALA A 98 10.36 -13.02 4.31
C ALA A 98 10.25 -14.43 4.95
N ARG A 99 10.81 -14.63 6.15
CA ARG A 99 10.69 -15.89 6.92
C ARG A 99 9.45 -15.90 7.81
N CYS A 100 8.80 -14.76 8.03
CA CYS A 100 7.57 -14.66 8.83
C CYS A 100 6.36 -15.09 7.98
N ALA A 101 6.22 -16.41 7.79
CA ALA A 101 5.23 -17.02 6.89
C ALA A 101 3.76 -16.70 7.23
N THR A 102 3.51 -16.12 8.41
CA THR A 102 2.20 -15.69 8.87
C THR A 102 1.78 -14.30 8.38
N LEU A 103 2.68 -13.52 7.77
CA LEU A 103 2.40 -12.16 7.32
C LEU A 103 1.35 -12.13 6.20
N CYS A 104 0.34 -11.31 6.42
CA CYS A 104 -0.77 -11.02 5.52
C CYS A 104 -0.66 -9.60 4.94
N GLU A 105 -0.13 -8.66 5.74
CA GLU A 105 0.05 -7.25 5.37
C GLU A 105 1.48 -6.82 5.65
N LEU A 106 2.14 -6.22 4.65
CA LEU A 106 3.51 -5.73 4.75
C LEU A 106 3.61 -4.35 4.12
N TYR A 107 3.81 -3.32 4.94
CA TYR A 107 3.96 -1.94 4.46
C TYR A 107 5.40 -1.52 4.74
N LEU A 108 6.07 -1.01 3.72
CA LEU A 108 7.49 -0.67 3.69
C LEU A 108 7.68 0.79 3.27
N GLU A 109 6.68 1.63 3.52
CA GLU A 109 6.62 3.00 3.05
C GLU A 109 7.78 3.82 3.61
N GLY A 110 8.52 4.50 2.73
CA GLY A 110 9.68 5.31 3.11
C GLY A 110 10.88 4.52 3.65
N THR A 111 10.92 3.21 3.47
CA THR A 111 12.11 2.38 3.75
C THR A 111 13.13 2.47 2.61
N THR A 112 14.35 1.96 2.83
CA THR A 112 15.40 1.90 1.81
C THR A 112 15.42 0.56 1.03
N VAL A 113 14.29 -0.15 1.02
CA VAL A 113 14.12 -1.40 0.26
C VAL A 113 14.26 -1.15 -1.24
N SER A 114 14.94 -2.07 -1.92
CA SER A 114 15.24 -2.02 -3.36
C SER A 114 14.72 -3.23 -4.13
N ASP A 115 14.86 -3.19 -5.45
CA ASP A 115 14.62 -4.33 -6.34
C ASP A 115 15.39 -5.60 -5.93
N GLY A 116 16.54 -5.43 -5.29
CA GLY A 116 17.41 -6.51 -4.84
C GLY A 116 16.76 -7.43 -3.82
N SER A 117 15.94 -6.89 -2.92
CA SER A 117 15.34 -7.67 -1.84
C SER A 117 13.83 -7.85 -1.95
N ILE A 118 13.09 -6.96 -2.63
CA ILE A 118 11.62 -7.01 -2.66
C ILE A 118 11.08 -8.33 -3.25
N GLY A 119 11.82 -8.97 -4.16
CA GLY A 119 11.47 -10.29 -4.68
C GLY A 119 11.34 -11.39 -3.61
N LYS A 120 11.92 -11.20 -2.41
CA LYS A 120 11.77 -12.11 -1.27
C LYS A 120 10.33 -12.17 -0.74
N VAL A 121 9.49 -11.18 -1.04
CA VAL A 121 8.05 -11.21 -0.74
C VAL A 121 7.38 -12.46 -1.33
N SER A 122 7.90 -13.02 -2.42
CA SER A 122 7.43 -14.31 -2.97
C SER A 122 7.53 -15.50 -2.00
N GLN A 123 8.24 -15.36 -0.87
CA GLN A 123 8.34 -16.38 0.18
C GLN A 123 7.24 -16.28 1.22
N LEU A 124 6.43 -15.20 1.21
CA LEU A 124 5.30 -15.00 2.11
C LEU A 124 4.03 -15.61 1.49
N PRO A 125 3.53 -16.75 1.99
CA PRO A 125 2.42 -17.46 1.34
C PRO A 125 1.06 -16.80 1.57
N GLU A 126 0.88 -16.08 2.68
CA GLU A 126 -0.40 -15.48 3.09
C GLU A 126 -0.49 -13.97 2.76
N LEU A 127 0.55 -13.39 2.15
CA LEU A 127 0.59 -11.95 1.89
C LEU A 127 -0.43 -11.55 0.82
N TRP A 128 -1.35 -10.66 1.19
CA TRP A 128 -2.38 -10.15 0.30
C TRP A 128 -2.33 -8.62 0.15
N SER A 129 -1.72 -7.89 1.07
CA SER A 129 -1.58 -6.43 1.02
C SER A 129 -0.11 -6.02 1.12
N LEU A 130 0.38 -5.30 0.12
CA LEU A 130 1.76 -4.82 0.03
C LEU A 130 1.79 -3.33 -0.28
N ASN A 131 2.45 -2.56 0.58
CA ASN A 131 2.77 -1.15 0.31
C ASN A 131 4.29 -0.98 0.21
N ILE A 132 4.75 -0.49 -0.93
CA ILE A 132 6.16 -0.17 -1.23
C ILE A 132 6.32 1.30 -1.64
N SER A 133 5.36 2.17 -1.30
CA SER A 133 5.41 3.60 -1.59
C SER A 133 6.70 4.23 -1.06
N ASP A 134 7.20 5.25 -1.76
CA ASP A 134 8.42 5.98 -1.37
C ASP A 134 9.67 5.11 -1.17
N THR A 135 9.76 3.97 -1.87
CA THR A 135 10.96 3.11 -1.85
C THR A 135 11.79 3.22 -3.13
N GLY A 136 12.93 2.51 -3.16
CA GLY A 136 13.78 2.39 -4.35
C GLY A 136 13.31 1.33 -5.36
N VAL A 137 12.11 0.77 -5.20
CA VAL A 137 11.59 -0.31 -6.06
C VAL A 137 11.14 0.23 -7.42
N THR A 138 11.44 -0.54 -8.47
CA THR A 138 11.10 -0.28 -9.87
C THR A 138 10.36 -1.46 -10.48
N ASP A 139 10.04 -1.39 -11.77
CA ASP A 139 9.46 -2.52 -12.53
C ASP A 139 10.29 -3.81 -12.45
N VAL A 140 11.62 -3.70 -12.27
CA VAL A 140 12.49 -4.88 -12.06
C VAL A 140 12.10 -5.62 -10.80
N GLY A 141 11.85 -4.92 -9.69
CA GLY A 141 11.38 -5.49 -8.44
C GLY A 141 9.94 -6.03 -8.56
N ILE A 142 9.03 -5.27 -9.17
CA ILE A 142 7.64 -5.70 -9.39
C ILE A 142 7.56 -7.02 -10.17
N SER A 143 8.40 -7.20 -11.19
CA SER A 143 8.45 -8.45 -11.96
C SER A 143 8.83 -9.68 -11.12
N ARG A 144 9.50 -9.49 -9.97
CA ARG A 144 9.93 -10.57 -9.07
C ARG A 144 8.85 -10.97 -8.07
N ILE A 145 7.88 -10.10 -7.79
CA ILE A 145 6.77 -10.39 -6.87
C ILE A 145 5.51 -10.92 -7.57
N ALA A 146 5.51 -10.89 -8.91
CA ALA A 146 4.39 -11.27 -9.78
C ALA A 146 3.82 -12.69 -9.63
N SER A 147 4.56 -13.59 -8.98
CA SER A 147 4.07 -14.95 -8.73
C SER A 147 3.07 -15.06 -7.57
N ARG A 148 2.75 -13.96 -6.88
CA ARG A 148 1.86 -13.93 -5.71
C ARG A 148 0.48 -13.40 -6.08
N THR A 149 -0.54 -13.89 -5.40
CA THR A 149 -1.88 -13.31 -5.42
C THR A 149 -1.95 -12.20 -4.39
N ILE A 150 -1.38 -11.03 -4.70
CA ILE A 150 -1.60 -9.82 -3.91
C ILE A 150 -2.98 -9.26 -4.32
N GLY A 151 -3.76 -8.78 -3.37
CA GLY A 151 -5.06 -8.14 -3.60
C GLY A 151 -5.01 -6.62 -3.50
N LEU A 152 -3.97 -6.07 -2.86
CA LEU A 152 -3.70 -4.64 -2.77
C LEU A 152 -2.20 -4.39 -2.96
N LEU A 153 -1.86 -3.59 -3.98
CA LEU A 153 -0.50 -3.12 -4.20
C LEU A 153 -0.47 -1.59 -4.21
N SER A 154 0.33 -1.03 -3.31
CA SER A 154 0.67 0.40 -3.30
C SER A 154 2.13 0.62 -3.68
N PHE A 155 2.37 1.53 -4.62
CA PHE A 155 3.68 1.95 -5.12
C PHE A 155 3.72 3.45 -5.38
N GLU A 156 3.04 4.22 -4.54
CA GLU A 156 2.99 5.67 -4.66
C GLU A 156 4.40 6.26 -4.60
N HIS A 157 4.63 7.33 -5.37
CA HIS A 157 5.91 8.02 -5.46
C HIS A 157 7.12 7.15 -5.87
N CYS A 158 6.88 5.96 -6.45
CA CYS A 158 7.92 5.08 -6.98
C CYS A 158 8.20 5.32 -8.47
N ARG A 159 9.36 4.86 -8.95
CA ARG A 159 9.72 4.89 -10.38
C ARG A 159 9.23 3.64 -11.13
N ILE A 160 7.92 3.38 -11.03
CA ILE A 160 7.26 2.26 -11.69
C ILE A 160 6.44 2.77 -12.88
N GLU A 161 6.69 2.20 -14.05
CA GLU A 161 6.00 2.48 -15.30
C GLU A 161 4.88 1.47 -15.59
N GLY A 162 4.88 0.32 -14.89
CA GLY A 162 3.85 -0.72 -14.89
C GLY A 162 4.18 -1.94 -15.77
N THR A 163 5.31 -1.93 -16.47
CA THR A 163 5.75 -3.04 -17.33
C THR A 163 6.07 -4.33 -16.56
N GLY A 164 6.48 -4.19 -15.29
CA GLY A 164 6.77 -5.32 -14.38
C GLY A 164 5.53 -6.14 -14.00
N ILE A 165 4.31 -5.58 -14.16
CA ILE A 165 3.05 -6.24 -13.79
C ILE A 165 2.65 -7.32 -14.80
N SER A 166 3.26 -7.35 -16.00
CA SER A 166 2.95 -8.28 -17.10
C SER A 166 3.04 -9.77 -16.79
N THR A 167 3.69 -10.12 -15.69
CA THR A 167 3.92 -11.51 -15.28
C THR A 167 2.95 -11.96 -14.18
N TRP A 168 2.06 -11.08 -13.72
CA TRP A 168 1.10 -11.39 -12.68
C TRP A 168 0.03 -12.34 -13.21
N ARG A 169 -0.17 -13.45 -12.50
CA ARG A 169 -1.21 -14.42 -12.86
C ARG A 169 -2.55 -13.96 -12.28
N ILE A 170 -3.56 -13.96 -13.15
CA ILE A 170 -4.99 -13.79 -12.93
C ILE A 170 -5.37 -13.89 -11.44
N GLY A 171 -5.43 -12.75 -10.77
CA GLY A 171 -6.06 -12.60 -9.46
C GLY A 171 -7.55 -12.31 -9.63
N GLU A 172 -8.38 -12.80 -8.71
CA GLU A 172 -9.83 -12.58 -8.74
C GLU A 172 -10.21 -11.09 -8.56
N LYS A 173 -9.39 -10.35 -7.80
CA LYS A 173 -9.63 -8.96 -7.42
C LYS A 173 -8.32 -8.23 -7.07
N MET A 174 -8.18 -6.98 -7.50
CA MET A 174 -7.00 -6.16 -7.25
C MET A 174 -7.35 -4.69 -6.99
N SER A 175 -6.68 -4.08 -6.01
CA SER A 175 -6.60 -2.62 -5.84
C SER A 175 -5.18 -2.13 -6.11
N ILE A 176 -5.04 -1.07 -6.90
CA ILE A 176 -3.75 -0.46 -7.24
C ILE A 176 -3.75 0.99 -6.79
N TYR A 177 -2.69 1.35 -6.06
CA TYR A 177 -2.39 2.69 -5.57
C TYR A 177 -1.03 3.10 -6.15
N GLY A 178 -1.04 3.96 -7.15
CA GLY A 178 0.14 4.37 -7.91
C GLY A 178 0.28 5.88 -7.97
N GLU A 179 -0.29 6.62 -7.02
CA GLU A 179 -0.24 8.08 -6.99
C GLU A 179 1.19 8.60 -7.09
N GLY A 180 1.42 9.60 -7.95
CA GLY A 180 2.73 10.23 -8.10
C GLY A 180 3.84 9.31 -8.62
N SER A 181 3.49 8.11 -9.11
CA SER A 181 4.41 7.21 -9.80
C SER A 181 4.55 7.57 -11.28
N ARG A 182 5.31 6.77 -12.04
CA ARG A 182 5.50 6.95 -13.50
C ARG A 182 4.61 6.04 -14.33
N LEU A 183 3.48 5.60 -13.76
CA LEU A 183 2.61 4.64 -14.41
C LEU A 183 2.14 5.17 -15.78
N THR A 184 2.41 4.40 -16.83
CA THR A 184 2.09 4.76 -18.22
C THR A 184 0.81 4.08 -18.70
N ASP A 185 0.28 4.52 -19.85
CA ASP A 185 -0.85 3.84 -20.52
C ASP A 185 -0.56 2.35 -20.75
N GLU A 186 0.63 2.03 -21.25
CA GLU A 186 1.06 0.66 -21.58
C GLU A 186 1.15 -0.21 -20.32
N GLY A 187 1.81 0.29 -19.28
CA GLY A 187 1.94 -0.43 -18.01
C GLY A 187 0.61 -0.58 -17.26
N PHE A 188 -0.25 0.43 -17.29
CA PHE A 188 -1.58 0.34 -16.70
C PHE A 188 -2.50 -0.63 -17.46
N ALA A 189 -2.42 -0.66 -18.80
CA ALA A 189 -3.15 -1.63 -19.60
C ALA A 189 -2.72 -3.07 -19.30
N VAL A 190 -1.41 -3.29 -19.10
CA VAL A 190 -0.87 -4.58 -18.66
C VAL A 190 -1.46 -5.00 -17.31
N ALA A 191 -1.55 -4.09 -16.34
CA ALA A 191 -2.21 -4.37 -15.07
C ALA A 191 -3.69 -4.75 -15.26
N CYS A 192 -4.45 -3.96 -16.01
CA CYS A 192 -5.88 -4.21 -16.25
C CYS A 192 -6.14 -5.56 -16.96
N ALA A 193 -5.25 -6.00 -17.85
CA ALA A 193 -5.35 -7.30 -18.52
C ALA A 193 -5.01 -8.49 -17.60
N SER A 194 -4.28 -8.24 -16.50
CA SER A 194 -3.78 -9.28 -15.59
C SER A 194 -4.77 -9.65 -14.49
N PHE A 195 -5.85 -8.88 -14.29
CA PHE A 195 -6.83 -9.09 -13.21
C PHE A 195 -8.26 -9.13 -13.72
N THR A 196 -9.08 -10.02 -13.15
CA THR A 196 -10.50 -10.13 -13.52
C THR A 196 -11.36 -9.02 -12.97
N ARG A 197 -10.91 -8.35 -11.89
CA ARG A 197 -11.64 -7.25 -11.28
C ARG A 197 -10.71 -6.23 -10.62
N MET A 198 -10.63 -5.04 -11.21
CA MET A 198 -10.07 -3.86 -10.55
C MET A 198 -11.11 -3.28 -9.57
N TRP A 199 -10.75 -3.07 -8.30
CA TRP A 199 -11.65 -2.55 -7.27
C TRP A 199 -11.40 -1.07 -6.96
N ASN A 200 -10.25 -0.73 -6.36
CA ASN A 200 -9.85 0.65 -6.16
C ASN A 200 -8.66 0.94 -7.07
N VAL A 201 -8.76 2.01 -7.85
CA VAL A 201 -7.72 2.43 -8.79
C VAL A 201 -7.36 3.87 -8.50
N ILE A 202 -6.19 4.08 -7.91
CA ILE A 202 -5.65 5.41 -7.67
C ILE A 202 -4.41 5.54 -8.55
N VAL A 203 -4.51 6.38 -9.57
CA VAL A 203 -3.43 6.65 -10.53
C VAL A 203 -3.21 8.16 -10.65
N SER A 204 -3.61 8.92 -9.63
CA SER A 204 -3.44 10.37 -9.60
C SER A 204 -1.97 10.77 -9.80
N ASN A 205 -1.72 11.89 -10.47
CA ASN A 205 -0.36 12.39 -10.72
C ASN A 205 0.56 11.38 -11.44
N THR A 206 0.02 10.63 -12.41
CA THR A 206 0.78 9.69 -13.26
C THR A 206 0.70 10.06 -14.75
N ASP A 207 1.41 9.30 -15.59
CA ASP A 207 1.40 9.46 -17.05
C ASP A 207 0.22 8.74 -17.73
N VAL A 208 -0.76 8.21 -16.98
CA VAL A 208 -1.96 7.59 -17.57
C VAL A 208 -2.79 8.65 -18.31
N GLY A 209 -3.25 8.31 -19.51
CA GLY A 209 -4.11 9.11 -20.37
C GLY A 209 -5.38 8.37 -20.81
N ASP A 210 -6.08 8.94 -21.78
CA ASP A 210 -7.36 8.39 -22.27
C ASP A 210 -7.22 6.94 -22.78
N GLU A 211 -6.09 6.59 -23.40
CA GLU A 211 -5.85 5.22 -23.89
C GLU A 211 -5.63 4.23 -22.75
N GLY A 212 -4.88 4.60 -21.71
CA GLY A 212 -4.71 3.77 -20.52
C GLY A 212 -6.02 3.54 -19.78
N ILE A 213 -6.84 4.57 -19.61
CA ILE A 213 -8.16 4.44 -18.97
C ILE A 213 -9.08 3.49 -19.73
N LYS A 214 -9.04 3.48 -21.07
CA LYS A 214 -9.82 2.54 -21.88
C LYS A 214 -9.49 1.07 -21.59
N ALA A 215 -8.30 0.77 -21.04
CA ALA A 215 -7.94 -0.57 -20.62
C ALA A 215 -8.79 -1.11 -19.44
N LEU A 216 -9.51 -0.23 -18.72
CA LEU A 216 -10.49 -0.63 -17.72
C LEU A 216 -11.80 -1.16 -18.33
N ALA A 217 -11.94 -1.22 -19.66
CA ALA A 217 -13.16 -1.73 -20.29
C ALA A 217 -13.52 -3.14 -19.77
N GLY A 218 -14.77 -3.29 -19.29
CA GLY A 218 -15.25 -4.54 -18.68
C GLY A 218 -14.86 -4.74 -17.20
N GLN A 219 -14.08 -3.83 -16.62
CA GLN A 219 -13.78 -3.81 -15.19
C GLN A 219 -14.89 -3.11 -14.40
N SER A 220 -14.84 -3.16 -13.07
CA SER A 220 -15.83 -2.52 -12.20
C SER A 220 -15.18 -1.89 -10.96
N PRO A 221 -14.32 -0.87 -11.15
CA PRO A 221 -13.74 -0.17 -10.03
C PRO A 221 -14.82 0.63 -9.29
N THR A 222 -14.84 0.52 -7.98
CA THR A 222 -15.73 1.32 -7.11
C THR A 222 -15.20 2.74 -7.02
N MET A 223 -13.89 2.89 -6.81
CA MET A 223 -13.21 4.18 -6.71
C MET A 223 -12.15 4.30 -7.81
N LEU A 224 -12.17 5.43 -8.50
CA LEU A 224 -11.18 5.81 -9.51
C LEU A 224 -10.69 7.24 -9.24
N ARG A 225 -9.40 7.40 -8.94
CA ARG A 225 -8.76 8.72 -8.82
C ARG A 225 -7.76 8.92 -9.96
N ILE A 226 -7.97 9.98 -10.73
CA ILE A 226 -7.22 10.30 -11.95
C ILE A 226 -6.80 11.76 -12.00
N ASP A 227 -6.97 12.53 -10.93
CA ASP A 227 -6.50 13.92 -10.87
C ASP A 227 -4.99 13.99 -11.12
N GLY A 228 -4.55 15.03 -11.84
CA GLY A 228 -3.14 15.20 -12.19
C GLY A 228 -2.60 14.23 -13.26
N THR A 229 -3.46 13.43 -13.90
CA THR A 229 -3.07 12.56 -15.03
C THR A 229 -3.22 13.26 -16.39
N ARG A 230 -2.82 12.58 -17.47
CA ARG A 230 -3.03 13.02 -18.86
C ARG A 230 -4.43 12.71 -19.39
N VAL A 231 -5.33 12.16 -18.57
CA VAL A 231 -6.73 11.91 -18.94
C VAL A 231 -7.40 13.24 -19.24
N THR A 232 -8.14 13.31 -20.35
CA THR A 232 -8.81 14.52 -20.82
C THR A 232 -10.30 14.50 -20.44
N LYS A 233 -11.00 15.60 -20.72
CA LYS A 233 -12.48 15.66 -20.67
C LYS A 233 -13.15 14.51 -21.43
N ASN A 234 -12.55 14.04 -22.53
CA ASN A 234 -13.09 12.91 -23.30
C ASN A 234 -12.89 11.58 -22.57
N GLY A 235 -11.73 11.38 -21.92
CA GLY A 235 -11.50 10.22 -21.07
C GLY A 235 -12.45 10.18 -19.88
N VAL A 236 -12.68 11.32 -19.20
CA VAL A 236 -13.69 11.41 -18.13
C VAL A 236 -15.08 11.04 -18.63
N ARG A 237 -15.48 11.54 -19.81
CA ARG A 237 -16.76 11.15 -20.43
C ARG A 237 -16.83 9.65 -20.68
N TRP A 238 -15.76 9.07 -21.23
CA TRP A 238 -15.69 7.65 -21.49
C TRP A 238 -15.85 6.83 -20.20
N ILE A 239 -15.20 7.22 -19.10
CA ILE A 239 -15.34 6.59 -17.78
C ILE A 239 -16.82 6.54 -17.38
N VAL A 240 -17.50 7.68 -17.38
CA VAL A 240 -18.90 7.76 -16.93
C VAL A 240 -19.85 6.96 -17.83
N GLU A 241 -19.55 6.85 -19.12
CA GLU A 241 -20.36 6.11 -20.10
C GLU A 241 -20.13 4.59 -20.05
N HIS A 242 -18.93 4.13 -19.66
CA HIS A 242 -18.52 2.73 -19.86
C HIS A 242 -18.19 1.97 -18.57
N LEU A 243 -17.95 2.67 -17.46
CA LEU A 243 -17.53 2.05 -16.20
C LEU A 243 -18.56 2.25 -15.09
N PRO A 244 -18.84 1.23 -14.27
CA PRO A 244 -19.77 1.32 -13.14
C PRO A 244 -19.07 1.90 -11.90
N VAL A 245 -18.47 3.09 -12.02
CA VAL A 245 -17.75 3.76 -10.92
C VAL A 245 -18.73 4.39 -9.94
N GLU A 246 -18.44 4.28 -8.65
CA GLU A 246 -19.22 4.93 -7.58
C GLU A 246 -18.56 6.25 -7.14
N GLU A 247 -17.24 6.32 -7.14
CA GLU A 247 -16.46 7.51 -6.77
C GLU A 247 -15.40 7.82 -7.83
N LEU A 248 -15.50 8.99 -8.45
CA LEU A 248 -14.53 9.47 -9.44
C LEU A 248 -13.90 10.78 -8.97
N GLN A 249 -12.58 10.79 -8.72
CA GLN A 249 -11.83 12.00 -8.41
C GLN A 249 -11.06 12.48 -9.64
N VAL A 250 -11.23 13.76 -9.96
CA VAL A 250 -10.64 14.47 -11.11
C VAL A 250 -10.15 15.85 -10.66
N ASN A 251 -9.32 16.50 -11.46
CA ASN A 251 -9.00 17.92 -11.24
C ASN A 251 -9.77 18.87 -12.17
N SER A 252 -9.67 20.16 -11.90
CA SER A 252 -10.39 21.20 -12.66
C SER A 252 -10.01 21.28 -14.14
N ALA A 253 -8.83 20.79 -14.54
CA ALA A 253 -8.44 20.68 -15.95
C ALA A 253 -9.21 19.55 -16.68
N GLN A 254 -9.55 18.50 -15.97
CA GLN A 254 -10.25 17.32 -16.47
C GLN A 254 -11.76 17.49 -16.46
N MET A 255 -12.31 18.14 -15.43
CA MET A 255 -13.73 18.48 -15.32
C MET A 255 -13.91 19.55 -14.24
N THR A 256 -14.61 20.63 -14.55
CA THR A 256 -14.92 21.68 -13.57
C THR A 256 -16.05 21.24 -12.62
N GLU A 257 -16.13 21.84 -11.43
CA GLU A 257 -17.24 21.59 -10.48
C GLU A 257 -18.63 21.79 -11.12
N PRO A 258 -18.91 22.89 -11.85
CA PRO A 258 -20.23 23.05 -12.50
C PRO A 258 -20.52 21.98 -13.55
N GLU A 259 -19.49 21.54 -14.31
CA GLU A 259 -19.64 20.44 -15.27
C GLU A 259 -19.97 19.11 -14.55
N ALA A 260 -19.34 18.84 -13.40
CA ALA A 260 -19.56 17.63 -12.60
C ALA A 260 -20.95 17.61 -11.94
N GLU A 261 -21.45 18.75 -11.45
CA GLU A 261 -22.79 18.90 -10.89
C GLU A 261 -23.89 18.69 -11.94
N ALA A 262 -23.70 19.26 -13.12
CA ALA A 262 -24.63 19.16 -14.24
C ALA A 262 -24.51 17.83 -15.02
N TYR A 263 -23.52 17.00 -14.71
CA TYR A 263 -23.22 15.81 -15.49
C TYR A 263 -24.33 14.76 -15.38
N PRO A 264 -24.84 14.21 -16.50
CA PRO A 264 -25.80 13.13 -16.47
C PRO A 264 -25.11 11.85 -15.97
N LYS A 265 -25.21 11.60 -14.66
CA LYS A 265 -24.51 10.52 -13.96
C LYS A 265 -25.46 9.40 -13.51
N PRO A 266 -24.97 8.14 -13.45
CA PRO A 266 -25.67 7.08 -12.74
C PRO A 266 -25.95 7.50 -11.28
N ARG A 267 -27.06 7.00 -10.69
CA ARG A 267 -27.48 7.39 -9.32
C ARG A 267 -26.42 7.15 -8.25
N THR A 268 -25.51 6.21 -8.47
CA THR A 268 -24.48 5.80 -7.53
C THR A 268 -23.15 6.55 -7.72
N LEU A 269 -22.99 7.31 -8.81
CA LEU A 269 -21.74 7.99 -9.11
C LEU A 269 -21.68 9.37 -8.40
N THR A 270 -20.61 9.55 -7.62
CA THR A 270 -20.17 10.83 -7.08
C THR A 270 -18.87 11.24 -7.77
N ILE A 271 -18.83 12.48 -8.26
CA ILE A 271 -17.63 13.06 -8.89
C ILE A 271 -17.09 14.12 -7.94
N TYR A 272 -15.81 14.00 -7.58
CA TYR A 272 -15.08 14.95 -6.75
C TYR A 272 -14.08 15.68 -7.63
N VAL A 273 -14.20 17.01 -7.68
CA VAL A 273 -13.20 17.87 -8.35
C VAL A 273 -12.27 18.39 -7.26
N VAL A 274 -10.97 18.11 -7.40
CA VAL A 274 -9.93 18.55 -6.47
C VAL A 274 -8.95 19.47 -7.18
N ASP A 275 -8.47 20.51 -6.48
CA ASP A 275 -7.46 21.46 -6.97
C ASP A 275 -6.14 21.29 -6.22
#